data_AF-A0A1S2WX01-F1
#
_entry.id   AF-A0A1S2WX01-F1
#
_cell.length_a   1.000
_cell.length_b   1.000
_cell.length_c   1.000
_cell.angle_alpha   90.00
_cell.angle_beta   90.00
_cell.angle_gamma   90.00
#
_symmetry.space_group_name_H-M   'P 1'
#
loop_
_entity.id
_entity.type
_entity.pdbx_description
1 polymer ?
#
loop_
_entity_poly.entity_id
_entity_poly.type
_entity_poly.pdbx_seq_one_letter_code
_entity_poly.pdbx_strand_id
1 'polypeptide(L)'
;MFGRYKKRSHISDAEIREILKCFCLDLTATNTAKMTSVSRVTVNRYFDRFRKIILISDEKFLASSGEFEIDESYIGAKRVRGKRGRGAVGKTPVFGVLKRNEHNKVYVSIVPNCSKESLMPIIQGKILENSTIYTDWVESI
;
A
#
# COMPACT_ATOMS: atom_id res chain seq x y z
N MET A 1 14.14 15.34 -6.79
CA MET A 1 13.68 16.43 -7.69
C MET A 1 12.87 15.79 -8.81
N PHE A 2 11.54 15.94 -8.82
CA PHE A 2 10.69 15.34 -9.85
C PHE A 2 10.99 16.02 -11.19
N GLY A 3 11.58 15.26 -12.12
CA GLY A 3 12.03 15.75 -13.42
C GLY A 3 10.90 16.36 -14.23
N ARG A 4 11.24 17.42 -14.98
CA ARG A 4 10.36 18.22 -15.85
C ARG A 4 9.48 17.34 -16.75
N TYR A 5 8.23 17.13 -16.37
CA TYR A 5 7.25 16.41 -17.17
C TYR A 5 6.57 17.35 -18.18
N LYS A 6 7.24 17.76 -19.26
CA LYS A 6 6.54 18.49 -20.35
C LYS A 6 7.05 18.14 -21.74
N LYS A 7 6.39 17.17 -22.36
CA LYS A 7 6.03 17.26 -23.78
C LYS A 7 4.49 17.18 -23.82
N ARG A 8 3.82 18.35 -23.79
CA ARG A 8 2.34 18.54 -23.98
C ARG A 8 1.38 18.53 -22.77
N SER A 9 1.84 18.49 -21.53
CA SER A 9 0.94 18.64 -20.36
C SER A 9 0.80 20.12 -19.94
N HIS A 10 -0.44 20.60 -19.83
CA HIS A 10 -0.73 21.97 -19.37
C HIS A 10 -0.59 22.17 -17.85
N ILE A 11 -0.46 21.09 -17.08
CA ILE A 11 -0.33 21.13 -15.63
C ILE A 11 1.07 21.57 -15.19
N SER A 12 1.14 22.39 -14.16
CA SER A 12 2.35 22.90 -13.52
C SER A 12 2.86 21.97 -12.42
N ASP A 13 4.13 22.07 -12.07
CA ASP A 13 4.70 21.32 -10.94
C ASP A 13 4.05 21.69 -9.60
N ALA A 14 3.56 22.92 -9.46
CA ALA A 14 2.84 23.38 -8.27
C ALA A 14 1.50 22.63 -8.12
N GLU A 15 0.72 22.53 -9.19
CA GLU A 15 -0.52 21.76 -9.19
C GLU A 15 -0.26 20.27 -8.91
N ILE A 16 0.81 19.68 -9.46
CA ILE A 16 1.19 18.29 -9.17
C ILE A 16 1.49 18.10 -7.68
N ARG A 17 2.22 19.03 -7.05
CA ARG A 17 2.53 18.98 -5.60
C ARG A 17 1.26 19.08 -4.76
N GLU A 18 0.32 19.94 -5.14
CA GLU A 18 -0.95 20.06 -4.40
C GLU A 18 -1.82 18.80 -4.55
N ILE A 19 -1.87 18.20 -5.75
CA ILE A 19 -2.53 16.90 -5.96
C ILE A 19 -1.87 15.82 -5.12
N LEU A 20 -0.53 15.79 -5.04
CA LEU A 20 0.20 14.84 -4.19
C LEU A 20 -0.12 15.05 -2.71
N LYS A 21 -0.17 16.30 -2.23
CA LYS A 21 -0.56 16.62 -0.86
C LYS A 21 -1.97 16.12 -0.56
N CYS A 22 -2.91 16.37 -1.46
CA CYS A 22 -4.28 15.88 -1.36
C CYS A 22 -4.34 14.34 -1.35
N PHE A 23 -3.51 13.67 -2.15
CA PHE A 23 -3.39 12.21 -2.15
C PHE A 23 -2.89 11.68 -0.80
N CYS A 24 -1.87 12.29 -0.21
CA CYS A 24 -1.34 11.90 1.11
C CYS A 24 -2.34 12.15 2.25
N LEU A 25 -3.26 13.09 2.08
CA LEU A 25 -4.36 13.38 3.01
C LEU A 25 -5.62 12.52 2.77
N ASP A 26 -5.51 11.49 1.90
CA ASP A 26 -6.60 10.58 1.54
C ASP A 26 -7.86 11.29 1.00
N LEU A 27 -7.69 12.41 0.31
CA LEU A 27 -8.81 13.12 -0.30
C LEU A 27 -9.28 12.40 -1.57
N THR A 28 -10.60 12.31 -1.73
CA THR A 28 -11.19 11.77 -2.96
C THR A 28 -10.79 12.60 -4.19
N ALA A 29 -10.72 11.98 -5.36
CA ALA A 29 -10.40 12.69 -6.60
C ALA A 29 -11.38 13.84 -6.91
N THR A 30 -12.63 13.71 -6.47
CA THR A 30 -13.65 14.77 -6.58
C THR A 30 -13.31 15.96 -5.67
N ASN A 31 -12.94 15.72 -4.42
CA ASN A 31 -12.55 16.80 -3.49
C ASN A 31 -11.25 17.46 -3.92
N THR A 32 -10.25 16.67 -4.33
CA THR A 32 -8.98 17.17 -4.85
C THR A 32 -9.18 18.02 -6.10
N ALA A 33 -10.07 17.63 -7.02
CA ALA A 33 -10.39 18.43 -8.20
C ALA A 33 -10.98 19.80 -7.83
N LYS A 34 -11.86 19.84 -6.80
CA LYS A 34 -12.42 21.10 -6.29
C LYS A 34 -11.36 21.99 -5.63
N MET A 35 -10.42 21.39 -4.88
CA MET A 35 -9.38 22.13 -4.15
C MET A 35 -8.27 22.66 -5.05
N THR A 36 -7.93 21.92 -6.09
CA THR A 36 -6.80 22.25 -7.00
C THR A 36 -7.23 22.93 -8.29
N SER A 37 -8.54 23.02 -8.55
CA SER A 37 -9.12 23.46 -9.84
C SER A 37 -8.66 22.63 -11.05
N VAL A 38 -8.04 21.48 -10.83
CA VAL A 38 -7.63 20.54 -11.88
C VAL A 38 -8.78 19.57 -12.19
N SER A 39 -8.96 19.23 -13.46
CA SER A 39 -10.04 18.30 -13.85
C SER A 39 -9.92 16.95 -13.13
N ARG A 40 -11.07 16.42 -12.67
CA ARG A 40 -11.16 15.13 -11.96
C ARG A 40 -10.47 13.98 -12.71
N VAL A 41 -10.55 13.97 -14.05
CA VAL A 41 -9.88 12.98 -14.90
C VAL A 41 -8.36 13.10 -14.77
N THR A 42 -7.82 14.31 -14.74
CA THR A 42 -6.38 14.54 -14.55
C THR A 42 -5.93 14.14 -13.15
N VAL A 43 -6.69 14.50 -12.11
CA VAL A 43 -6.44 14.06 -10.73
C VAL A 43 -6.39 12.53 -10.65
N ASN A 44 -7.37 11.83 -11.23
CA ASN A 44 -7.38 10.36 -11.26
C ASN A 44 -6.13 9.77 -11.93
N ARG A 45 -5.66 10.36 -13.04
CA ARG A 45 -4.41 9.92 -13.69
C ARG A 45 -3.20 10.07 -12.78
N TYR A 46 -3.11 11.17 -12.04
CA TYR A 46 -2.02 11.37 -11.08
C TYR A 46 -2.12 10.45 -9.87
N PHE A 47 -3.32 10.24 -9.33
CA PHE A 47 -3.55 9.28 -8.24
C PHE A 47 -3.14 7.85 -8.66
N ASP A 48 -3.55 7.41 -9.84
CA ASP A 48 -3.12 6.12 -10.41
C ASP A 48 -1.59 6.04 -10.55
N ARG A 49 -0.97 7.12 -11.04
CA ARG A 49 0.49 7.20 -11.15
C ARG A 49 1.19 7.10 -9.79
N PHE A 50 0.69 7.78 -8.76
CA PHE A 50 1.24 7.70 -7.41
C PHE A 50 1.12 6.29 -6.85
N ARG A 51 -0.03 5.63 -7.02
CA ARG A 51 -0.23 4.22 -6.63
C ARG A 51 0.76 3.28 -7.32
N LYS A 52 1.00 3.47 -8.62
CA LYS A 52 2.01 2.70 -9.36
C LYS A 52 3.43 2.93 -8.85
N ILE A 53 3.78 4.16 -8.48
CA ILE A 53 5.09 4.47 -7.88
C ILE A 53 5.25 3.77 -6.52
N ILE A 54 4.20 3.76 -5.70
CA ILE A 54 4.18 3.03 -4.42
C ILE A 54 4.39 1.53 -4.67
N LEU A 55 3.68 0.94 -5.63
CA LEU A 55 3.85 -0.47 -6.01
C LEU A 55 5.29 -0.78 -6.46
N ILE A 56 5.90 0.07 -7.28
CA ILE A 56 7.30 -0.13 -7.71
C ILE A 56 8.28 0.02 -6.53
N SER A 57 7.96 0.85 -5.53
CA SER A 57 8.79 0.96 -4.33
C SER A 57 8.73 -0.29 -3.46
N ASP A 58 7.59 -0.97 -3.44
CA ASP A 58 7.36 -2.26 -2.78
C ASP A 58 8.22 -3.38 -3.39
N GLU A 59 8.31 -3.43 -4.73
CA GLU A 59 9.15 -4.39 -5.45
C GLU A 59 10.64 -4.31 -5.08
N LYS A 60 11.09 -3.16 -4.58
CA LYS A 60 12.47 -2.94 -4.10
C LYS A 60 12.69 -3.38 -2.65
N PHE A 61 11.70 -3.98 -2.02
CA PHE A 61 11.86 -4.57 -0.69
C PHE A 61 12.74 -5.82 -0.78
N LEU A 62 14.02 -5.61 -0.41
CA LEU A 62 15.03 -6.65 -0.29
C LEU A 62 14.97 -7.28 1.10
N ALA A 63 15.33 -8.57 1.15
CA ALA A 63 15.49 -9.27 2.42
C ALA A 63 16.53 -8.56 3.28
N SER A 64 16.21 -8.35 4.56
CA SER A 64 17.12 -7.74 5.51
C SER A 64 16.83 -8.21 6.94
N SER A 65 17.79 -7.99 7.85
CA SER A 65 17.61 -8.21 9.27
C SER A 65 17.07 -6.97 9.97
N GLY A 66 16.55 -7.15 11.19
CA GLY A 66 16.11 -6.07 12.06
C GLY A 66 14.77 -6.35 12.72
N GLU A 67 13.98 -5.30 12.89
CA GLU A 67 12.67 -5.35 13.51
C GLU A 67 11.57 -5.19 12.46
N PHE A 68 10.60 -6.11 12.46
CA PHE A 68 9.52 -6.13 11.48
C PHE A 68 8.17 -6.22 12.16
N GLU A 69 7.19 -5.53 11.63
CA GLU A 69 5.78 -5.69 11.98
C GLU A 69 5.09 -6.38 10.80
N ILE A 70 4.30 -7.41 11.09
CA ILE A 70 3.52 -8.12 10.08
C ILE A 70 2.04 -8.07 10.42
N ASP A 71 1.21 -7.85 9.40
CA ASP A 71 -0.24 -7.74 9.56
C ASP A 71 -1.01 -8.37 8.39
N GLU A 72 -2.23 -8.79 8.70
CA GLU A 72 -3.17 -9.44 7.80
C GLU A 72 -4.41 -8.57 7.61
N SER A 73 -4.62 -8.14 6.38
CA SER A 73 -5.74 -7.28 6.00
C SER A 73 -6.65 -7.97 4.99
N TYR A 74 -7.95 -7.72 5.10
CA TYR A 74 -8.95 -8.30 4.19
C TYR A 74 -9.72 -7.21 3.45
N ILE A 75 -9.46 -7.07 2.15
CA ILE A 75 -9.92 -5.95 1.31
C ILE A 75 -11.03 -6.39 0.34
N GLY A 76 -11.89 -5.45 -0.08
CA GLY A 76 -12.60 -5.58 -1.35
C GLY A 76 -13.88 -6.41 -1.37
N ALA A 77 -14.35 -6.99 -0.26
CA ALA A 77 -15.67 -7.61 -0.28
C ALA A 77 -16.77 -6.58 -0.55
N LYS A 78 -17.50 -6.77 -1.65
CA LYS A 78 -18.79 -6.13 -1.86
C LYS A 78 -19.68 -6.50 -0.67
N ARG A 79 -20.34 -5.53 -0.05
CA ARG A 79 -21.22 -5.78 1.11
C ARG A 79 -22.25 -6.85 0.75
N VAL A 80 -22.10 -8.05 1.33
CA VAL A 80 -23.11 -9.11 1.29
C VAL A 80 -23.94 -9.01 2.56
N ARG A 81 -25.27 -9.10 2.44
CA ARG A 81 -26.19 -9.15 3.60
C ARG A 81 -25.93 -10.47 4.35
N GLY A 82 -25.40 -10.42 5.57
CA GLY A 82 -25.01 -11.60 6.33
C GLY A 82 -23.71 -11.41 7.11
N LYS A 83 -22.77 -12.36 6.99
CA LYS A 83 -21.47 -12.38 7.70
C LYS A 83 -20.71 -11.06 7.52
N ARG A 84 -20.28 -10.46 8.64
CA ARG A 84 -19.49 -9.22 8.72
C ARG A 84 -18.07 -9.54 9.22
N GLY A 85 -17.15 -8.57 9.17
CA GLY A 85 -15.79 -8.73 9.69
C GLY A 85 -14.87 -9.56 8.79
N ARG A 86 -13.81 -10.16 9.35
CA ARG A 86 -12.80 -10.96 8.61
C ARG A 86 -13.42 -12.18 7.88
N GLY A 87 -14.53 -12.72 8.38
CA GLY A 87 -15.24 -13.86 7.79
C GLY A 87 -16.29 -13.54 6.70
N ALA A 88 -16.32 -12.31 6.15
CA ALA A 88 -17.21 -12.00 5.04
C ALA A 88 -16.68 -12.61 3.73
N VAL A 89 -17.57 -13.26 2.98
CA VAL A 89 -17.23 -13.94 1.72
C VAL A 89 -16.77 -12.93 0.67
N GLY A 90 -15.74 -13.30 -0.11
CA GLY A 90 -15.24 -12.50 -1.23
C GLY A 90 -14.29 -11.38 -0.84
N LYS A 91 -13.67 -11.44 0.35
CA LYS A 91 -12.55 -10.56 0.68
C LYS A 91 -11.25 -11.12 0.09
N THR A 92 -10.44 -10.23 -0.47
CA THR A 92 -9.06 -10.52 -0.87
C THR A 92 -8.17 -10.38 0.36
N PRO A 93 -7.50 -11.46 0.82
CA PRO A 93 -6.53 -11.35 1.90
C PRO A 93 -5.23 -10.74 1.37
N VAL A 94 -4.65 -9.86 2.17
CA VAL A 94 -3.45 -9.08 1.88
C VAL A 94 -2.54 -9.22 3.10
N PHE A 95 -1.29 -9.57 2.86
CA PHE A 95 -0.26 -9.67 3.88
C PHE A 95 0.71 -8.49 3.75
N GLY A 96 0.90 -7.77 4.84
CA GLY A 96 1.81 -6.63 4.92
C GLY A 96 3.01 -6.94 5.82
N VAL A 97 4.19 -6.50 5.40
CA VAL A 97 5.43 -6.52 6.19
C VAL A 97 5.99 -5.12 6.23
N LEU A 98 6.14 -4.55 7.43
CA LEU A 98 6.73 -3.24 7.67
C LEU A 98 8.07 -3.41 8.39
N LYS A 99 9.15 -2.89 7.80
CA LYS A 99 10.43 -2.78 8.50
C LYS A 99 10.43 -1.55 9.40
N ARG A 100 10.63 -1.74 10.71
CA ARG A 100 10.70 -0.65 11.70
C ARG A 100 12.06 0.06 11.60
N ASN A 101 12.08 1.33 12.02
CA ASN A 101 13.28 2.15 12.24
C ASN A 101 14.18 2.46 11.01
N GLU A 102 13.97 1.82 9.86
CA GLU A 102 14.71 2.09 8.61
C GLU A 102 13.78 2.59 7.48
N HIS A 103 13.51 3.90 7.47
CA HIS A 103 12.68 4.57 6.44
C HIS A 103 11.28 3.96 6.22
N ASN A 104 10.78 3.16 7.16
CA ASN A 104 9.48 2.49 7.12
C ASN A 104 9.19 1.83 5.76
N LYS A 105 10.11 0.96 5.31
CA LYS A 105 9.90 0.18 4.10
C LYS A 105 8.76 -0.81 4.32
N VAL A 106 7.84 -0.86 3.38
CA VAL A 106 6.69 -1.77 3.41
C VAL A 106 6.80 -2.73 2.23
N TYR A 107 6.44 -3.99 2.47
CA TYR A 107 6.17 -5.01 1.48
C TYR A 107 4.71 -5.46 1.60
N VAL A 108 3.99 -5.57 0.48
CA VAL A 108 2.59 -5.97 0.45
C VAL A 108 2.38 -7.07 -0.59
N SER A 109 1.77 -8.18 -0.17
CA SER A 109 1.46 -9.29 -1.06
C SER A 109 0.00 -9.71 -0.95
N ILE A 110 -0.63 -10.03 -2.09
CA ILE A 110 -1.92 -10.70 -2.11
C ILE A 110 -1.66 -12.18 -1.87
N VAL A 111 -2.30 -12.74 -0.84
CA VAL A 111 -2.14 -14.15 -0.45
C VAL A 111 -3.43 -14.92 -0.68
N PRO A 112 -3.38 -16.24 -0.95
CA PRO A 112 -4.58 -17.04 -1.11
C PRO A 112 -5.39 -17.15 0.19
N ASN A 113 -4.70 -17.16 1.33
CA ASN A 113 -5.26 -17.14 2.68
C ASN A 113 -4.18 -16.67 3.68
N CYS A 114 -4.59 -16.40 4.92
CA CYS A 114 -3.71 -15.97 6.01
C CYS A 114 -3.29 -17.14 6.92
N SER A 115 -3.07 -18.34 6.36
CA SER A 115 -2.55 -19.48 7.13
C SER A 115 -1.03 -19.41 7.30
N LYS A 116 -0.49 -20.07 8.33
CA LYS A 116 0.96 -20.14 8.57
C LYS A 116 1.70 -20.62 7.33
N GLU A 117 1.16 -21.62 6.63
CA GLU A 117 1.75 -22.23 5.44
C GLU A 117 1.83 -21.27 4.26
N SER A 118 0.85 -20.37 4.12
CA SER A 118 0.83 -19.35 3.06
C SER A 118 1.77 -18.19 3.38
N LEU A 119 1.91 -17.82 4.65
CA LEU A 119 2.67 -16.64 5.08
C LEU A 119 4.16 -16.94 5.32
N MET A 120 4.49 -18.13 5.82
CA MET A 120 5.88 -18.49 6.18
C MET A 120 6.89 -18.34 5.04
N PRO A 121 6.60 -18.78 3.79
CA PRO A 121 7.52 -18.59 2.67
C PRO A 121 7.81 -17.11 2.37
N ILE A 122 6.83 -16.24 2.58
CA ILE A 122 6.98 -14.80 2.38
C ILE A 122 7.85 -14.21 3.48
N ILE A 123 7.58 -14.56 4.74
CA ILE A 123 8.36 -14.12 5.90
C ILE A 123 9.82 -14.52 5.72
N GLN A 124 10.10 -15.79 5.46
CA GLN A 124 11.46 -16.31 5.26
C GLN A 124 12.16 -15.70 4.04
N GLY A 125 11.42 -15.35 2.99
CA GLY A 125 11.97 -14.69 1.81
C GLY A 125 12.28 -13.20 1.99
N LYS A 126 11.73 -12.56 3.04
CA LYS A 126 11.80 -11.10 3.24
C LYS A 126 12.49 -10.68 4.54
N ILE A 127 12.55 -11.56 5.53
CA ILE A 127 13.10 -11.30 6.86
C ILE A 127 14.23 -12.31 7.10
N LEU A 128 15.44 -11.81 7.34
CA LEU A 128 16.59 -12.67 7.62
C LEU A 128 16.52 -13.23 9.06
N GLU A 129 17.23 -14.33 9.29
CA GLU A 129 17.36 -14.96 10.62
C GLU A 129 17.86 -13.97 11.68
N ASN A 130 17.53 -14.23 12.95
CA ASN A 130 17.82 -13.37 14.11
C ASN A 130 17.14 -11.98 14.08
N SER A 131 16.06 -11.84 13.31
CA SER A 131 15.20 -10.65 13.32
C SER A 131 14.07 -10.79 14.34
N THR A 132 13.56 -9.65 14.82
CA THR A 132 12.39 -9.60 15.71
C THR A 132 11.14 -9.33 14.88
N ILE A 133 10.11 -10.15 15.05
CA ILE A 133 8.81 -10.00 14.38
C ILE A 133 7.76 -9.62 15.41
N TYR A 134 7.06 -8.52 15.19
CA TYR A 134 5.90 -8.07 15.94
C TYR A 134 4.64 -8.44 15.17
N THR A 135 3.74 -9.17 15.82
CA THR A 135 2.46 -9.58 15.22
C THR A 135 1.42 -9.86 16.28
N ASP A 136 0.15 -9.59 15.95
CA ASP A 136 -1.00 -10.00 16.75
C ASP A 136 -1.39 -11.47 16.50
N TRP A 137 -0.63 -12.19 15.68
CA TRP A 137 -0.85 -13.62 15.40
C TRP A 137 -0.56 -14.44 16.65
N VAL A 138 -1.59 -15.04 17.25
CA VAL A 138 -1.57 -15.63 18.62
C VAL A 138 -1.06 -17.07 18.66
N GLU A 139 -0.61 -17.65 17.54
CA GLU A 139 0.09 -18.94 17.58
C GLU A 139 1.58 -18.69 17.36
N SER A 140 2.40 -19.21 18.26
CA SER A 140 3.85 -19.02 18.26
C SER A 140 4.44 -19.33 16.87
N ILE A 141 5.06 -18.32 16.25
CA ILE A 141 5.86 -18.50 15.02
C ILE A 141 7.03 -19.41 15.34
#